data_AF-A0A7J3D526-F1
#
_entry.id   AF-A0A7J3D526-F1
#
_cell.length_a   1.000
_cell.length_b   1.000
_cell.length_c   1.000
_cell.angle_alpha   90.00
_cell.angle_beta   90.00
_cell.angle_gamma   90.00
#
_symmetry.space_group_name_H-M   'P 1'
#
loop_
_entity.id
_entity.type
_entity.pdbx_description
1 polymer ?
#
loop_
_entity_poly.entity_id
_entity_poly.type
_entity_poly.pdbx_seq_one_letter_code
_entity_poly.pdbx_strand_id
1 'polypeptide(L)'
;MQSVHENSGKVARKGSVRRRSRAEKVGRLKYIIELIKHLERKIDQVDLRTRTLTAGLREWMSFQPSYIQKVACEDEVDVEIITCLMQRGVGGLLPSAIAAKLGEYGLKRWDVTRRIQRMNKKLVKELGQKVAEKRGHQWAPTNFALEAWSVGDREKVG
;
A
#
# COMPACT_ATOMS: atom_id res chain seq x y z
N MET A 1 39.49 -82.31 8.47
CA MET A 1 38.16 -81.64 8.51
C MET A 1 38.33 -80.20 8.07
N GLN A 2 37.98 -79.92 6.81
CA GLN A 2 37.91 -78.57 6.25
C GLN A 2 36.57 -77.95 6.68
N SER A 3 36.58 -76.73 7.18
CA SER A 3 35.36 -76.03 7.60
C SER A 3 35.44 -74.54 7.27
N VAL A 4 34.73 -74.22 6.18
CA VAL A 4 34.01 -72.99 5.83
C VAL A 4 34.75 -71.65 5.81
N HIS A 5 35.04 -71.19 4.59
CA HIS A 5 35.03 -69.78 4.24
C HIS A 5 33.59 -69.25 4.24
N GLU A 6 33.25 -68.41 5.21
CA GLU A 6 32.07 -67.54 5.12
C GLU A 6 32.34 -66.39 4.15
N ASN A 7 31.82 -66.52 2.93
CA ASN A 7 31.84 -65.45 1.96
C ASN A 7 30.63 -64.53 2.21
N SER A 8 30.78 -63.58 3.13
CA SER A 8 29.80 -62.52 3.37
C SER A 8 29.72 -61.58 2.15
N GLY A 9 28.80 -61.88 1.24
CA GLY A 9 28.44 -61.00 0.13
C GLY A 9 27.98 -59.63 0.62
N LYS A 10 28.88 -58.63 0.55
CA LYS A 10 28.51 -57.22 0.69
C LYS A 10 27.74 -56.81 -0.57
N VAL A 11 26.42 -56.88 -0.51
CA VAL A 11 25.54 -56.26 -1.51
C VAL A 11 25.70 -54.75 -1.39
N ALA A 12 26.41 -54.15 -2.35
CA ALA A 12 26.56 -52.71 -2.46
C ALA A 12 25.19 -52.06 -2.61
N ARG A 13 24.74 -51.33 -1.57
CA ARG A 13 23.57 -50.46 -1.66
C ARG A 13 23.88 -49.38 -2.69
N LYS A 14 23.28 -49.50 -3.87
CA LYS A 14 23.33 -48.52 -4.96
C LYS A 14 22.79 -47.20 -4.42
N GLY A 15 23.67 -46.24 -4.13
CA GLY A 15 23.30 -44.94 -3.58
C GLY A 15 22.25 -44.27 -4.47
N SER A 16 21.14 -43.83 -3.89
CA SER A 16 20.09 -43.13 -4.62
C SER A 16 20.68 -41.87 -5.26
N VAL A 17 20.67 -41.81 -6.60
CA VAL A 17 21.14 -40.64 -7.34
C VAL A 17 20.35 -39.42 -6.87
N ARG A 18 21.04 -38.46 -6.22
CA ARG A 18 20.41 -37.22 -5.72
C ARG A 18 19.74 -36.51 -6.90
N ARG A 19 18.41 -36.42 -6.86
CA ARG A 19 17.62 -35.75 -7.89
C ARG A 19 17.89 -34.26 -7.81
N ARG A 20 18.38 -33.66 -8.91
CA ARG A 20 18.66 -32.22 -8.96
C ARG A 20 17.43 -31.40 -8.57
N SER A 21 17.59 -30.43 -7.68
CA SER A 21 16.53 -29.51 -7.31
C SER A 21 16.12 -28.64 -8.51
N ARG A 22 14.93 -28.03 -8.47
CA ARG A 22 14.48 -27.15 -9.56
C ARG A 22 15.45 -25.97 -9.78
N ALA A 23 15.98 -25.41 -8.70
CA ALA A 23 17.05 -24.40 -8.73
C ALA A 23 18.32 -24.90 -9.42
N GLU A 24 18.73 -26.15 -9.20
CA GLU A 24 19.90 -26.76 -9.85
C GLU A 24 19.65 -27.09 -11.34
N LYS A 25 18.39 -27.33 -11.73
CA LYS A 25 18.02 -27.60 -13.13
C LYS A 25 17.94 -26.33 -13.99
N VAL A 26 17.42 -25.24 -13.43
CA VAL A 26 17.09 -24.01 -14.16
C VAL A 26 18.15 -22.91 -13.94
N GLY A 27 18.99 -23.07 -12.92
CA GLY A 27 19.91 -22.05 -12.42
C GLY A 27 19.27 -21.29 -11.26
N ARG A 28 20.05 -21.10 -10.18
CA ARG A 28 19.56 -20.52 -8.92
C ARG A 28 18.95 -19.12 -9.13
N LEU A 29 19.61 -18.26 -9.91
CA LEU A 29 19.13 -16.90 -10.18
C LEU A 29 17.78 -16.91 -10.91
N LYS A 30 17.66 -17.71 -11.98
CA LYS A 30 16.42 -17.82 -12.74
C LYS A 30 15.27 -18.38 -11.90
N TYR A 31 15.57 -19.37 -11.05
CA TYR A 31 14.61 -19.91 -10.10
C TYR A 31 14.13 -18.87 -9.07
N ILE A 32 15.03 -18.03 -8.54
CA ILE A 32 14.69 -16.95 -7.62
C ILE A 32 13.77 -15.92 -8.31
N ILE A 33 14.09 -15.51 -9.53
CA ILE A 33 13.25 -14.58 -10.31
C ILE A 33 11.86 -15.17 -10.56
N GLU A 34 11.76 -16.45 -10.91
CA GLU A 34 10.46 -17.13 -11.07
C GLU A 34 9.64 -17.11 -9.77
N LEU A 35 10.30 -17.32 -8.61
CA LEU A 35 9.65 -17.31 -7.32
C LEU A 35 9.16 -15.91 -6.93
N ILE A 36 9.98 -14.86 -7.15
CA ILE A 36 9.60 -13.47 -6.92
C ILE A 36 8.36 -13.12 -7.75
N LYS A 37 8.38 -13.39 -9.06
CA LYS A 37 7.24 -13.13 -9.96
C LYS A 37 5.96 -13.88 -9.55
N HIS A 38 6.11 -15.04 -8.90
CA HIS A 38 4.96 -15.80 -8.38
C HIS A 38 4.40 -15.17 -7.10
N LEU A 39 5.28 -14.69 -6.22
CA LEU A 39 4.90 -13.98 -5.01
C LEU A 39 4.22 -12.65 -5.33
N GLU A 40 4.77 -11.85 -6.27
CA GLU A 40 4.15 -10.61 -6.76
C GLU A 40 2.71 -10.86 -7.24
N ARG A 41 2.50 -11.88 -8.08
CA ARG A 41 1.16 -12.28 -8.55
C ARG A 41 0.21 -12.67 -7.41
N LYS A 42 0.70 -13.32 -6.36
CA LYS A 42 -0.12 -13.64 -5.18
C LYS A 42 -0.48 -12.39 -4.39
N ILE A 43 0.46 -11.46 -4.23
CA ILE A 43 0.21 -10.17 -3.58
C ILE A 43 -0.86 -9.40 -4.37
N ASP A 44 -0.74 -9.32 -5.69
CA ASP A 44 -1.75 -8.67 -6.55
C ASP A 44 -3.15 -9.28 -6.40
N GLN A 45 -3.24 -10.61 -6.26
CA GLN A 45 -4.51 -11.29 -6.02
C GLN A 45 -5.09 -10.98 -4.64
N VAL A 46 -4.25 -10.90 -3.61
CA VAL A 46 -4.66 -10.51 -2.25
C VAL A 46 -5.15 -9.07 -2.26
N ASP A 47 -4.40 -8.15 -2.87
CA ASP A 47 -4.79 -6.74 -2.99
C ASP A 47 -6.13 -6.59 -3.71
N LEU A 48 -6.35 -7.31 -4.81
CA LEU A 48 -7.62 -7.26 -5.54
C LEU A 48 -8.79 -7.73 -4.68
N ARG A 49 -8.63 -8.84 -3.95
CA ARG A 49 -9.67 -9.36 -3.05
C ARG A 49 -9.95 -8.39 -1.91
N THR A 50 -8.90 -7.84 -1.29
CA THR A 50 -9.02 -6.85 -0.22
C THR A 50 -9.75 -5.61 -0.71
N ARG A 51 -9.37 -5.04 -1.87
CA ARG A 51 -10.08 -3.89 -2.46
C ARG A 51 -11.55 -4.19 -2.75
N THR A 52 -11.85 -5.40 -3.25
CA THR A 52 -13.23 -5.82 -3.53
C THR A 52 -14.05 -5.89 -2.23
N LEU A 53 -13.50 -6.46 -1.17
CA LEU A 53 -14.13 -6.50 0.15
C LEU A 53 -14.33 -5.09 0.73
N THR A 54 -13.28 -4.25 0.71
CA THR A 54 -13.35 -2.86 1.17
C THR A 54 -14.42 -2.07 0.41
N ALA A 55 -14.54 -2.27 -0.90
CA ALA A 55 -15.58 -1.62 -1.70
C ALA A 55 -16.99 -2.11 -1.31
N GLY A 56 -17.18 -3.41 -1.10
CA GLY A 56 -18.47 -3.99 -0.69
C GLY A 56 -18.87 -3.62 0.75
N LEU A 57 -17.90 -3.37 1.62
CA LEU A 57 -18.13 -3.01 3.02
C LEU A 57 -18.08 -1.49 3.29
N ARG A 58 -17.93 -0.69 2.24
CA ARG A 58 -17.62 0.74 2.35
C ARG A 58 -18.56 1.52 3.28
N GLU A 59 -19.86 1.23 3.26
CA GLU A 59 -20.86 1.93 4.09
C GLU A 59 -20.74 1.61 5.58
N TRP A 60 -20.07 0.51 5.94
CA TRP A 60 -19.88 0.09 7.34
C TRP A 60 -18.45 0.34 7.84
N MET A 61 -17.56 0.85 7.00
CA MET A 61 -16.16 1.11 7.37
C MET A 61 -15.93 2.58 7.67
N SER A 62 -15.43 2.86 8.87
CA SER A 62 -14.78 4.12 9.19
C SER A 62 -13.26 3.99 8.99
N PHE A 63 -12.66 5.01 8.39
CA PHE A 63 -11.21 5.05 8.20
C PHE A 63 -10.59 6.07 9.15
N GLN A 64 -9.50 5.68 9.81
CA GLN A 64 -8.75 6.61 10.63
C GLN A 64 -7.96 7.60 9.75
N PRO A 65 -7.80 8.86 10.19
CA PRO A 65 -6.99 9.86 9.49
C PRO A 65 -5.57 9.39 9.18
N SER A 66 -4.95 8.66 10.11
CA SER A 66 -3.60 8.12 9.98
C SER A 66 -3.46 7.17 8.79
N TYR A 67 -4.47 6.33 8.54
CA TYR A 67 -4.50 5.44 7.39
C TYR A 67 -4.66 6.22 6.08
N ILE A 68 -5.57 7.21 6.05
CA ILE A 68 -5.75 8.06 4.86
C ILE A 68 -4.45 8.80 4.53
N GLN A 69 -3.77 9.38 5.52
CA GLN A 69 -2.49 10.05 5.34
C GLN A 69 -1.42 9.08 4.81
N LYS A 70 -1.32 7.87 5.39
CA LYS A 70 -0.37 6.83 4.95
C LYS A 70 -0.56 6.44 3.49
N VAL A 71 -1.81 6.40 3.00
CA VAL A 71 -2.12 6.02 1.61
C VAL A 71 -1.96 7.21 0.65
N ALA A 72 -2.42 8.39 1.04
CA ALA A 72 -2.53 9.54 0.15
C ALA A 72 -1.23 10.36 0.07
N CYS A 73 -0.57 10.60 1.21
CA CYS A 73 0.57 11.51 1.31
C CYS A 73 1.87 10.84 0.87
N GLU A 74 2.80 11.64 0.34
CA GLU A 74 4.15 11.20 -0.03
C GLU A 74 5.22 11.77 0.89
N ASP A 75 4.98 12.99 1.39
CA ASP A 75 5.87 13.76 2.24
C ASP A 75 5.05 14.52 3.29
N GLU A 76 5.74 15.18 4.23
CA GLU A 76 5.12 16.02 5.26
C GLU A 76 4.31 17.18 4.66
N VAL A 77 4.69 17.69 3.49
CA VAL A 77 3.98 18.78 2.82
C VAL A 77 2.57 18.36 2.43
N ASP A 78 2.42 17.13 1.92
CA ASP A 78 1.11 16.58 1.60
C ASP A 78 0.22 16.47 2.86
N VAL A 79 0.81 16.07 4.00
CA VAL A 79 0.10 16.00 5.29
C VAL A 79 -0.40 17.38 5.69
N GLU A 80 0.46 18.41 5.63
CA GLU A 80 0.09 19.78 5.98
C GLU A 80 -0.96 20.39 5.05
N ILE A 81 -0.93 20.06 3.75
CA ILE A 81 -2.00 20.45 2.81
C ILE A 81 -3.35 19.86 3.26
N ILE A 82 -3.39 18.58 3.63
CA ILE A 82 -4.63 17.95 4.14
C ILE A 82 -5.07 18.63 5.43
N THR A 83 -4.15 18.84 6.38
CA THR A 83 -4.44 19.51 7.66
C THR A 83 -5.07 20.89 7.44
N CYS A 84 -4.51 21.70 6.53
CA CYS A 84 -5.06 23.00 6.16
C CYS A 84 -6.50 22.90 5.64
N LEU A 85 -6.78 21.89 4.80
CA LEU A 85 -8.11 21.66 4.25
C LEU A 85 -9.10 21.22 5.35
N MET A 86 -8.70 20.32 6.24
CA MET A 86 -9.55 19.84 7.33
C MET A 86 -9.89 20.94 8.34
N GLN A 87 -8.91 21.76 8.72
CA GLN A 87 -9.15 22.92 9.60
C GLN A 87 -10.18 23.90 9.01
N ARG A 88 -10.23 24.03 7.68
CA ARG A 88 -11.21 24.89 7.01
C ARG A 88 -12.56 24.20 6.80
N GLY A 89 -12.58 22.89 6.69
CA GLY A 89 -13.77 22.09 6.46
C GLY A 89 -14.44 22.40 5.11
N VAL A 90 -15.77 22.31 5.09
CA VAL A 90 -16.63 22.36 3.89
C VAL A 90 -16.38 23.60 3.00
N GLY A 91 -15.95 24.72 3.59
CA GLY A 91 -15.70 25.97 2.86
C GLY A 91 -14.49 25.92 1.92
N GLY A 92 -13.56 24.98 2.10
CA GLY A 92 -12.38 24.84 1.26
C GLY A 92 -11.42 26.06 1.27
N LEU A 93 -10.31 25.92 0.55
CA LEU A 93 -9.26 26.93 0.44
C LEU A 93 -8.80 27.11 -1.00
N LEU A 94 -8.45 28.35 -1.35
CA LEU A 94 -7.74 28.63 -2.59
C LEU A 94 -6.34 27.99 -2.54
N PRO A 95 -5.84 27.40 -3.64
CA PRO A 95 -4.48 26.86 -3.67
C PRO A 95 -3.41 27.91 -3.33
N SER A 96 -3.64 29.19 -3.68
CA SER A 96 -2.76 30.29 -3.30
C SER A 96 -2.77 30.56 -1.79
N ALA A 97 -3.91 30.42 -1.13
CA ALA A 97 -4.01 30.60 0.32
C ALA A 97 -3.31 29.45 1.07
N ILE A 98 -3.42 28.20 0.58
CA ILE A 98 -2.67 27.05 1.12
C ILE A 98 -1.17 27.28 0.93
N ALA A 99 -0.75 27.67 -0.28
CA ALA A 99 0.65 27.96 -0.57
C ALA A 99 1.23 29.06 0.33
N ALA A 100 0.46 30.12 0.60
CA ALA A 100 0.87 31.19 1.49
C ALA A 100 0.99 30.73 2.95
N LYS A 101 0.07 29.87 3.44
CA LYS A 101 0.17 29.28 4.78
C LYS A 101 1.40 28.38 4.92
N LEU A 102 1.72 27.64 3.86
CA LEU A 102 2.86 26.71 3.80
C LEU A 102 4.09 27.39 3.17
N GLY A 103 4.28 28.68 3.45
CA GLY A 103 5.30 29.51 2.80
C GLY A 103 6.73 29.04 3.03
N GLU A 104 6.99 28.37 4.16
CA GLU A 104 8.30 27.77 4.48
C GLU A 104 8.74 26.70 3.47
N TYR A 105 7.79 26.05 2.80
CA TYR A 105 8.06 25.02 1.78
C TYR A 105 8.22 25.60 0.37
N GLY A 106 8.09 26.92 0.19
CA GLY A 106 8.27 27.58 -1.11
C GLY A 106 7.27 27.17 -2.19
N LEU A 107 6.07 26.72 -1.80
CA LEU A 107 5.06 26.21 -2.73
C LEU A 107 4.43 27.32 -3.57
N LYS A 108 4.10 27.00 -4.83
CA LYS A 108 3.23 27.84 -5.66
C LYS A 108 1.83 27.25 -5.72
N ARG A 109 0.84 28.06 -6.11
CA ARG A 109 -0.58 27.66 -6.19
C ARG A 109 -0.82 26.38 -7.02
N TRP A 110 -0.02 26.18 -8.08
CA TRP A 110 -0.16 25.00 -8.95
C TRP A 110 0.50 23.76 -8.36
N ASP A 111 1.52 23.91 -7.50
CA ASP A 111 2.15 22.79 -6.81
C ASP A 111 1.16 22.17 -5.82
N VAL A 112 0.47 23.00 -5.04
CA VAL A 112 -0.63 22.57 -4.16
C VAL A 112 -1.70 21.80 -4.95
N THR A 113 -2.11 22.34 -6.10
CA THR A 113 -3.14 21.70 -6.95
C THR A 113 -2.67 20.32 -7.44
N ARG A 114 -1.42 20.22 -7.94
CA ARG A 114 -0.85 18.95 -8.40
C ARG A 114 -0.72 17.93 -7.27
N ARG A 115 -0.28 18.38 -6.09
CA ARG A 115 -0.17 17.52 -4.89
C ARG A 115 -1.52 16.96 -4.49
N ILE A 116 -2.57 17.79 -4.40
CA ILE A 116 -3.94 17.33 -4.10
C ILE A 116 -4.44 16.32 -5.14
N GLN A 117 -4.21 16.58 -6.43
CA GLN A 117 -4.58 15.64 -7.49
C GLN A 117 -3.84 14.30 -7.39
N ARG A 118 -2.54 14.33 -7.04
CA ARG A 118 -1.73 13.12 -6.81
C ARG A 118 -2.23 12.33 -5.60
N MET A 119 -2.49 12.99 -4.48
CA MET A 119 -3.07 12.38 -3.28
C MET A 119 -4.42 11.72 -3.59
N ASN A 120 -5.29 12.42 -4.30
CA ASN A 120 -6.56 11.86 -4.76
C ASN A 120 -6.37 10.64 -5.66
N LYS A 121 -5.42 10.66 -6.59
CA LYS A 121 -5.15 9.52 -7.47
C LYS A 121 -4.71 8.29 -6.67
N LYS A 122 -3.84 8.46 -5.67
CA LYS A 122 -3.41 7.37 -4.78
C LYS A 122 -4.58 6.80 -3.99
N LEU A 123 -5.39 7.68 -3.38
CA LEU A 123 -6.53 7.25 -2.58
C LEU A 123 -7.65 6.61 -3.42
N VAL A 124 -7.90 7.09 -4.63
CA VAL A 124 -8.87 6.48 -5.55
C VAL A 124 -8.42 5.07 -5.94
N LYS A 125 -7.13 4.86 -6.18
CA LYS A 125 -6.59 3.53 -6.50
C LYS A 125 -6.81 2.55 -5.35
N GLU A 126 -6.70 3.01 -4.11
CA GLU A 126 -6.77 2.15 -2.93
C GLU A 126 -8.18 1.95 -2.40
N LEU A 127 -8.96 3.03 -2.26
CA LEU A 127 -10.28 3.04 -1.61
C LEU A 127 -11.42 3.51 -2.53
N GLY A 128 -11.13 3.88 -3.77
CA GLY A 128 -12.12 4.53 -4.65
C GLY A 128 -12.56 5.92 -4.18
N GLN A 129 -11.88 6.50 -3.18
CA GLN A 129 -12.23 7.78 -2.56
C GLN A 129 -11.23 8.88 -2.89
N LYS A 130 -11.66 10.13 -2.75
CA LYS A 130 -10.81 11.33 -2.84
C LYS A 130 -10.70 11.99 -1.47
N VAL A 131 -9.55 12.57 -1.17
CA VAL A 131 -9.34 13.37 0.06
C VAL A 131 -10.01 14.74 -0.10
N ALA A 132 -9.88 15.34 -1.27
CA ALA A 132 -10.40 16.67 -1.54
C ALA A 132 -11.00 16.77 -2.94
N GLU A 133 -11.92 17.69 -3.13
CA GLU A 133 -12.58 17.97 -4.39
C GLU A 133 -12.49 19.46 -4.74
N LYS A 134 -12.55 19.76 -6.04
CA LYS A 134 -12.48 21.12 -6.54
C LYS A 134 -13.88 21.74 -6.51
N ARG A 135 -14.03 22.85 -5.78
CA ARG A 135 -15.26 23.65 -5.68
C ARG A 135 -14.97 25.05 -6.20
N GLY A 136 -15.33 25.32 -7.46
CA GLY A 136 -14.92 26.54 -8.15
C GLY A 136 -13.39 26.67 -8.24
N HIS A 137 -12.83 27.72 -7.65
CA HIS A 137 -11.38 27.94 -7.57
C HIS A 137 -10.72 27.35 -6.32
N GLN A 138 -11.51 26.78 -5.42
CA GLN A 138 -11.05 26.24 -4.14
C GLN A 138 -10.94 24.71 -4.18
N TRP A 139 -10.17 24.18 -3.24
CA TRP A 139 -10.18 22.77 -2.87
C TRP A 139 -10.84 22.63 -1.51
N ALA A 140 -11.76 21.69 -1.37
CA ALA A 140 -12.43 21.37 -0.12
C ALA A 140 -12.26 19.89 0.20
N PRO A 141 -12.19 19.50 1.49
CA PRO A 141 -12.36 18.11 1.90
C PRO A 141 -13.62 17.49 1.30
N THR A 142 -13.54 16.21 0.93
CA THR A 142 -14.74 15.42 0.63
C THR A 142 -15.46 15.04 1.91
N ASN A 143 -16.75 14.65 1.81
CA ASN A 143 -17.49 14.14 2.97
C ASN A 143 -16.80 12.92 3.60
N PHE A 144 -16.28 12.01 2.76
CA PHE A 144 -15.47 10.88 3.21
C PHE A 144 -14.31 11.30 4.12
N ALA A 145 -13.55 12.32 3.71
CA ALA A 145 -12.41 12.77 4.50
C ALA A 145 -12.85 13.50 5.78
N LEU A 146 -13.94 14.26 5.74
CA LEU A 146 -14.52 14.90 6.92
C LEU A 146 -15.02 13.88 7.95
N GLU A 147 -15.69 12.83 7.51
CA GLU A 147 -16.17 11.73 8.36
C GLU A 147 -15.00 11.03 9.06
N ALA A 148 -13.95 10.71 8.31
CA ALA A 148 -12.74 10.09 8.86
C ALA A 148 -12.07 10.94 9.95
N TRP A 149 -11.94 12.25 9.74
CA TRP A 149 -11.40 13.17 10.75
C TRP A 149 -12.33 13.34 11.96
N SER A 150 -13.64 13.32 11.75
CA SER A 150 -14.63 13.39 12.85
C SER A 150 -14.65 12.12 13.71
N VAL A 151 -14.24 10.98 13.18
CA VAL A 151 -14.07 9.73 13.95
C VAL A 151 -12.77 9.78 14.75
N GLY A 152 -11.67 10.22 14.13
CA GLY A 152 -10.37 10.34 14.81
C GLY A 152 -10.37 11.31 16.00
N ASP A 153 -11.21 12.35 15.97
CA ASP A 153 -11.35 13.28 17.09
C ASP A 153 -12.15 12.68 18.26
N ARG A 154 -13.10 11.76 17.98
CA ARG A 154 -13.89 11.09 19.03
C ARG A 154 -13.08 10.06 19.81
N GLU A 155 -12.14 9.37 19.16
CA GLU A 155 -11.25 8.40 19.80
C GLU A 155 -10.16 9.04 20.69
N LYS A 156 -9.91 10.35 20.57
CA LYS A 156 -8.94 11.08 21.41
C LYS A 156 -9.52 11.62 22.71
N VAL A 157 -10.85 11.61 22.85
CA VAL A 157 -11.58 12.19 23.99
C VAL A 157 -12.13 11.10 24.93
N GLY A 158 -12.09 9.82 24.52
CA GLY A 158 -12.39 8.66 25.36
C GLY A 158 -11.12 8.01 25.89
#